data_AF-A0A7J4J431-F1
#
_entry.id   AF-A0A7J4J431-F1
#
_cell.length_a   1.000
_cell.length_b   1.000
_cell.length_c   1.000
_cell.angle_alpha   90.00
_cell.angle_beta   90.00
_cell.angle_gamma   90.00
#
_symmetry.space_group_name_H-M   'P 1'
#
loop_
_entity.id
_entity.type
_entity.pdbx_description
1 polymer ?
#
loop_
_entity_poly.entity_id
_entity_poly.type
_entity_poly.pdbx_seq_one_letter_code
_entity_poly.pdbx_strand_id
1 'polypeptide(L)'
;MVFSKTFPKQVAGSSYPSWEEIILTSEEETEVERRCRQEHFQILDECLQEAKILAIKHAINTEENQTLLAIALFEKRSSHEIFWKENKAKEKFDRLFKH
;
A
#
# COMPACT_ATOMS: atom_id res chain seq x y z
N MET A 1 1.07 18.19 -1.34
CA MET A 1 2.12 18.26 -0.29
C MET A 1 3.06 17.12 -0.57
N VAL A 2 4.37 17.35 -0.49
CA VAL A 2 5.37 16.36 -0.87
C VAL A 2 5.61 15.41 0.31
N PHE A 3 5.44 14.10 0.09
CA PHE A 3 5.64 13.07 1.10
C PHE A 3 7.13 12.94 1.45
N SER A 4 7.43 12.97 2.74
CA SER A 4 8.77 12.71 3.26
C SER A 4 8.73 11.70 4.41
N LYS A 5 9.80 10.90 4.51
CA LYS A 5 10.01 9.97 5.62
C LYS A 5 11.50 9.88 5.95
N THR A 6 11.80 9.77 7.24
CA THR A 6 13.18 9.70 7.73
C THR A 6 13.59 8.25 7.98
N PHE A 7 14.78 7.87 7.54
CA PHE A 7 15.33 6.53 7.68
C PHE A 7 16.71 6.55 8.38
N PRO A 8 17.02 5.55 9.22
CA PRO A 8 18.31 5.47 9.89
C PRO A 8 19.39 4.88 8.96
N LYS A 9 20.50 5.62 8.83
CA LYS A 9 21.71 5.25 8.10
C LYS A 9 22.80 4.84 9.09
N GLN A 10 23.41 3.68 8.86
CA GLN A 10 24.55 3.23 9.66
C GLN A 10 25.80 4.01 9.25
N VAL A 11 26.50 4.58 10.22
CA VAL A 11 27.76 5.30 10.01
C VAL A 11 28.88 4.46 10.61
N ALA A 12 29.91 4.13 9.81
CA ALA A 12 31.05 3.36 10.27
C ALA A 12 31.79 4.13 11.39
N GLY A 13 31.87 3.54 12.58
CA GLY A 13 32.56 4.12 13.75
C GLY A 13 31.67 4.87 14.75
N SER A 14 30.36 4.98 14.53
CA SER A 14 29.41 5.56 15.49
C SER A 14 28.42 4.49 15.97
N SER A 15 28.12 4.50 17.28
CA SER A 15 27.03 3.67 17.85
C SER A 15 25.64 4.22 17.50
N TYR A 16 25.54 5.47 17.06
CA TYR A 16 24.27 6.13 16.71
C TYR A 16 24.11 6.27 15.19
N PRO A 17 22.92 5.91 14.65
CA PRO A 17 22.62 6.07 13.23
C PRO A 17 22.43 7.55 12.87
N SER A 18 22.88 7.95 11.67
CA SER A 18 22.50 9.23 11.06
C SER A 18 21.08 9.11 10.54
N TRP A 19 20.20 10.07 10.82
CA TRP A 19 18.83 10.07 10.32
C TRP A 19 18.79 10.89 9.02
N GLU A 20 18.43 10.24 7.92
CA GLU A 20 18.35 10.87 6.60
C GLU A 20 16.89 11.01 6.19
N GLU A 21 16.47 12.23 5.83
CA GLU A 21 15.14 12.49 5.31
C GLU A 21 15.09 12.23 3.80
N ILE A 22 14.17 11.37 3.38
CA ILE A 22 13.91 11.09 1.96
C ILE A 22 12.59 11.73 1.56
N ILE A 23 12.67 12.59 0.54
CA ILE A 23 11.55 13.29 -0.05
C ILE A 23 11.25 12.64 -1.42
N LEU A 24 9.99 12.29 -1.66
CA LEU A 24 9.53 11.83 -2.97
C LEU A 24 9.27 13.02 -3.89
N THR A 25 9.54 12.90 -5.19
CA THR A 25 9.11 13.96 -6.13
C THR A 25 7.62 13.83 -6.45
N SER A 26 6.99 14.89 -6.94
CA SER A 26 5.59 14.86 -7.37
C SER A 26 5.32 13.78 -8.45
N GLU A 27 6.29 13.50 -9.31
CA GLU A 27 6.21 12.45 -10.32
C GLU A 27 6.24 11.05 -9.67
N GLU A 28 7.13 10.84 -8.69
CA GLU A 28 7.21 9.59 -7.93
C GLU A 28 5.91 9.33 -7.16
N GLU A 29 5.32 10.36 -6.54
CA GLU A 29 4.03 10.25 -5.87
C GLU A 29 2.90 9.87 -6.81
N THR A 30 2.81 10.55 -7.96
CA THR A 30 1.77 10.28 -8.96
C THR A 30 1.85 8.84 -9.47
N GLU A 31 3.07 8.34 -9.70
CA GLU A 31 3.29 6.96 -10.13
C GLU A 31 2.91 5.95 -9.03
N VAL A 32 3.25 6.24 -7.78
CA VAL A 32 2.87 5.38 -6.63
C VAL A 32 1.35 5.36 -6.45
N GLU A 33 0.69 6.51 -6.52
CA GLU A 33 -0.77 6.61 -6.45
C GLU A 33 -1.45 5.85 -7.59
N ARG A 34 -0.91 5.97 -8.80
CA ARG A 34 -1.41 5.23 -9.96
C ARG A 34 -1.31 3.73 -9.75
N ARG A 35 -0.19 3.23 -9.23
CA ARG A 35 0.00 1.81 -8.89
C ARG A 35 -0.94 1.37 -7.78
N CYS A 36 -1.08 2.16 -6.72
CA CYS A 36 -2.00 1.88 -5.63
C CYS A 36 -3.44 1.72 -6.13
N ARG A 37 -3.90 2.61 -7.02
CA ARG A 37 -5.22 2.51 -7.65
C ARG A 37 -5.39 1.25 -8.50
N GLN A 38 -4.36 0.87 -9.26
CA GLN A 38 -4.38 -0.35 -10.07
C GLN A 38 -4.47 -1.61 -9.19
N GLU A 39 -3.69 -1.66 -8.11
CA GLU A 39 -3.74 -2.77 -7.15
C GLU A 39 -5.10 -2.85 -6.46
N HIS A 40 -5.64 -1.71 -6.00
CA HIS A 40 -6.95 -1.66 -5.37
C HIS A 40 -8.05 -2.16 -6.29
N PHE A 41 -7.98 -1.84 -7.59
CA PHE A 41 -8.94 -2.35 -8.56
C PHE A 41 -8.88 -3.88 -8.68
N GLN A 42 -7.69 -4.46 -8.70
CA GLN A 42 -7.51 -5.92 -8.73
C GLN A 42 -8.02 -6.58 -7.45
N ILE A 43 -7.65 -6.05 -6.28
CA ILE A 43 -8.12 -6.55 -4.98
C ILE A 43 -9.66 -6.50 -4.91
N LEU A 44 -10.27 -5.41 -5.39
CA LEU A 44 -11.72 -5.28 -5.37
C LEU A 44 -12.42 -6.32 -6.26
N ASP A 45 -11.87 -6.61 -7.45
CA ASP A 45 -12.41 -7.66 -8.32
C ASP A 45 -12.32 -9.05 -7.66
N GLU A 46 -11.18 -9.36 -7.04
CA GLU A 46 -11.01 -10.59 -6.25
C GLU A 46 -12.02 -10.67 -5.10
N CYS A 47 -12.19 -9.57 -4.35
CA CYS A 47 -13.16 -9.49 -3.26
C CYS A 47 -14.60 -9.71 -3.74
N LEU A 48 -14.96 -9.21 -4.93
CA LEU A 48 -16.29 -9.43 -5.51
C LEU A 48 -16.52 -10.90 -5.87
N GLN A 49 -15.50 -11.58 -6.42
CA GLN A 49 -15.58 -13.02 -6.72
C GLN A 49 -15.70 -13.85 -5.44
N GLU A 50 -14.87 -13.57 -4.44
CA GLU A 50 -14.91 -14.25 -3.14
C GLU A 50 -16.24 -14.02 -2.41
N ALA A 51 -16.75 -12.78 -2.42
CA ALA A 51 -18.02 -12.42 -1.81
C ALA A 51 -19.19 -13.20 -2.43
N LYS A 52 -19.21 -13.35 -3.76
CA LYS A 52 -20.24 -14.17 -4.46
C LYS A 52 -20.20 -15.62 -4.02
N ILE A 53 -19.01 -16.22 -3.96
CA ILE A 53 -18.85 -17.62 -3.54
C ILE A 53 -19.34 -17.81 -2.10
N LEU A 54 -18.97 -16.91 -1.19
CA LEU A 54 -19.40 -16.95 0.21
C LEU A 54 -20.92 -16.75 0.33
N ALA A 55 -21.50 -15.81 -0.41
CA ALA A 55 -22.93 -15.54 -0.36
C ALA A 55 -23.76 -16.73 -0.84
N ILE A 56 -23.34 -17.41 -1.92
CA ILE A 56 -23.98 -18.63 -2.42
C ILE A 56 -23.85 -19.76 -1.39
N LYS A 57 -22.66 -19.96 -0.83
CA LYS A 57 -22.38 -21.02 0.16
C LYS A 57 -23.27 -20.91 1.41
N HIS A 58 -23.57 -19.69 1.84
CA HIS A 58 -24.37 -19.43 3.03
C HIS A 58 -25.84 -19.11 2.72
N ALA A 59 -26.28 -19.30 1.46
CA ALA A 59 -27.64 -19.01 1.00
C ALA A 59 -28.12 -17.57 1.27
N ILE A 60 -27.19 -16.62 1.37
CA ILE A 60 -27.45 -15.18 1.57
C ILE A 60 -27.22 -14.39 0.28
N ASN A 61 -27.55 -15.00 -0.86
CA ASN A 61 -27.20 -14.54 -2.21
C ASN A 61 -28.05 -13.34 -2.69
N THR A 62 -27.98 -12.23 -1.98
CA THR A 62 -28.55 -10.94 -2.40
C THR A 62 -27.42 -10.02 -2.87
N GLU A 63 -27.74 -9.11 -3.80
CA GLU A 63 -26.77 -8.14 -4.31
C GLU A 63 -26.21 -7.24 -3.21
N GLU A 64 -27.04 -6.88 -2.23
CA GLU A 64 -26.64 -6.11 -1.05
C GLU A 64 -25.60 -6.85 -0.20
N ASN A 65 -25.85 -8.12 0.12
CA ASN A 65 -24.91 -8.92 0.92
C ASN A 65 -23.59 -9.15 0.19
N GLN A 66 -23.62 -9.41 -1.12
CA GLN A 66 -22.40 -9.53 -1.93
C GLN A 66 -21.57 -8.24 -1.88
N THR A 67 -22.23 -7.09 -2.01
CA THR A 67 -21.57 -5.78 -1.97
C THR A 67 -20.98 -5.49 -0.59
N LEU A 68 -21.73 -5.73 0.48
CA LEU A 68 -21.26 -5.55 1.86
C LEU A 68 -20.06 -6.46 2.19
N LEU A 69 -20.12 -7.74 1.76
CA LEU A 69 -19.01 -8.67 1.93
C LEU A 69 -17.78 -8.23 1.14
N ALA A 70 -17.95 -7.79 -0.11
CA ALA A 70 -16.84 -7.31 -0.93
C ALA A 70 -16.18 -6.06 -0.33
N ILE A 71 -16.97 -5.11 0.19
CA ILE A 71 -16.46 -3.94 0.90
C ILE A 71 -15.68 -4.36 2.14
N ALA A 72 -16.25 -5.25 2.97
CA ALA A 72 -15.58 -5.71 4.19
C ALA A 72 -14.26 -6.44 3.90
N LEU A 73 -14.21 -7.26 2.84
CA LEU A 73 -12.98 -7.92 2.40
C LEU A 73 -11.96 -6.92 1.86
N PHE A 74 -12.41 -5.97 1.04
CA PHE A 74 -11.54 -4.94 0.47
C PHE A 74 -10.93 -4.05 1.55
N GLU A 75 -11.70 -3.59 2.54
CA GLU A 75 -11.19 -2.77 3.64
C GLU A 75 -10.13 -3.48 4.49
N LYS A 76 -10.21 -4.82 4.60
CA LYS A 76 -9.22 -5.62 5.34
C LYS A 76 -7.96 -5.93 4.52
N ARG A 77 -8.06 -5.97 3.19
CA ARG A 77 -6.96 -6.35 2.28
C ARG A 77 -6.24 -5.14 1.67
N SER A 78 -6.97 -4.07 1.40
CA SER A 78 -6.42 -2.87 0.75
C SER A 78 -5.42 -2.17 1.67
N SER A 79 -4.21 -1.98 1.16
CA SER A 79 -3.20 -1.18 1.85
C SER A 79 -3.41 0.29 1.55
N HIS A 80 -3.24 1.14 2.55
CA HIS A 80 -3.37 2.59 2.38
C HIS A 80 -2.26 3.14 1.46
N GLU A 81 -2.57 4.18 0.70
CA GLU A 81 -1.64 4.83 -0.23
C GLU A 81 -0.32 5.27 0.45
N ILE A 82 -0.40 5.70 1.71
CA ILE A 82 0.77 6.06 2.54
C ILE A 82 1.75 4.89 2.64
N PHE A 83 1.29 3.65 2.80
CA PHE A 83 2.18 2.49 2.88
C PHE A 83 3.03 2.33 1.60
N TRP A 84 2.42 2.55 0.44
CA TRP A 84 3.12 2.50 -0.84
C TRP A 84 4.12 3.65 -0.99
N LYS A 85 3.76 4.86 -0.54
CA LYS A 85 4.67 6.03 -0.52
C LYS A 85 5.86 5.78 0.41
N GLU A 86 5.63 5.21 1.58
CA GLU A 86 6.69 4.81 2.51
C GLU A 86 7.63 3.77 1.92
N ASN A 87 7.08 2.75 1.27
CA ASN A 87 7.88 1.70 0.64
C ASN A 87 8.74 2.28 -0.49
N LYS A 88 8.18 3.19 -1.29
CA LYS A 88 8.94 3.91 -2.33
C LYS A 88 10.06 4.76 -1.76
N ALA A 89 9.80 5.50 -0.67
CA ALA A 89 10.81 6.30 0.01
C ALA A 89 11.93 5.41 0.58
N LYS A 90 11.57 4.23 1.10
CA LYS A 90 12.54 3.24 1.56
C LYS A 90 13.39 2.65 0.42
N GLU A 91 12.80 2.31 -0.72
CA GLU A 91 13.56 1.87 -1.91
C GLU A 91 14.57 2.93 -2.35
N LYS A 92 14.16 4.22 -2.33
CA LYS A 92 15.03 5.34 -2.66
C LYS A 92 16.17 5.49 -1.66
N PHE A 93 15.88 5.36 -0.36
CA PHE A 93 16.90 5.32 0.69
C PHE A 93 17.91 4.17 0.48
N ASP A 94 17.41 2.96 0.29
CA ASP A 94 18.25 1.77 0.16
C ASP A 94 19.14 1.88 -1.09
N ARG A 95 18.65 2.41 -2.23
CA ARG A 95 19.50 2.65 -3.42
C ARG A 95 20.60 3.68 -3.20
N LEU A 96 20.36 4.70 -2.38
CA LEU A 96 21.33 5.77 -2.13
C LEU A 96 22.41 5.36 -1.12
N PHE A 97 22.10 4.44 -0.20
CA PHE A 97 22.93 4.20 0.97
C PHE A 97 23.28 2.73 1.25
N LYS A 98 22.67 1.77 0.56
CA LYS A 98 23.06 0.35 0.62
C LYS A 98 23.44 -0.12 -0.78
N HIS A 99 24.75 -0.24 -1.00
CA HIS A 99 25.32 -1.04 -2.09
C HIS A 99 25.68 -2.43 -1.57
#